data_AF-A0AAE0L534-F1
#
_entry.id   AF-A0AAE0L534-F1
#
_cell.length_a   1.000
_cell.length_b   1.000
_cell.length_c   1.000
_cell.angle_alpha   90.00
_cell.angle_beta   90.00
_cell.angle_gamma   90.00
#
_symmetry.space_group_name_H-M   'P 1'
#
loop_
_entity.id
_entity.type
_entity.pdbx_description
1 polymer ?
#
loop_
_entity_poly.entity_id
_entity_poly.type
_entity_poly.pdbx_seq_one_letter_code
_entity_poly.pdbx_strand_id
1 'polypeptide(L)'
;HRRHLVPAVDCLNHHATEHQVEWRLDTAESCINLVATKPIAAGEQICATYGDYGNDFFFLHYGFVPSKNMDDDVILFDTGTEAVAWYRETVLKEASGLDAEALCAAALSAVQREQARMEALEAEAEALDGGWKGGPRPSETGFRAVRSGQVDERLMAALDSFKSGGVPLHPLEAVRRRCVDVMNHFDSSPEEDAALLSDGGKLSDSMKLLMRYRLGKKVVLLTVMELCKIAIEEEVEK
;
A
#
# COMPACT_ATOMS: atom_id res chain seq x y z
N HIS A 1 -20.97 -15.08 6.92
CA HIS A 1 -19.66 -15.70 7.25
C HIS A 1 -19.60 -16.06 8.73
N ARG A 2 -19.30 -17.32 9.07
CA ARG A 2 -18.94 -17.71 10.44
C ARG A 2 -17.43 -17.56 10.59
N ARG A 3 -16.99 -16.91 11.68
CA ARG A 3 -15.57 -16.77 12.03
C ARG A 3 -15.23 -17.83 13.06
N HIS A 4 -14.04 -18.40 12.94
CA HIS A 4 -13.57 -19.50 13.78
C HIS A 4 -12.30 -19.07 14.50
N LEU A 5 -12.12 -19.56 15.74
CA LEU A 5 -10.83 -19.62 16.40
C LEU A 5 -10.28 -21.03 16.16
N VAL A 6 -9.01 -21.12 15.76
CA VAL A 6 -8.36 -22.38 15.39
C VAL A 6 -7.19 -22.61 16.36
N PRO A 7 -7.41 -23.37 17.45
CA PRO A 7 -6.37 -23.66 18.41
C PRO A 7 -5.11 -24.24 17.75
N ALA A 8 -3.95 -23.98 18.34
CA ALA A 8 -2.62 -24.26 17.82
C ALA A 8 -2.22 -23.43 16.58
N VAL A 9 -3.08 -23.30 15.57
CA VAL A 9 -2.81 -22.44 14.39
C VAL A 9 -2.72 -20.97 14.81
N ASP A 10 -3.63 -20.53 15.69
CA ASP A 10 -3.66 -19.15 16.22
C ASP A 10 -2.42 -18.79 17.06
N CYS A 11 -1.54 -19.75 17.38
CA CYS A 11 -0.29 -19.51 18.10
C CYS A 11 0.90 -19.19 17.18
N LEU A 12 0.76 -19.37 15.86
CA LEU A 12 1.80 -19.03 14.90
C LEU A 12 1.89 -17.51 14.76
N ASN A 13 3.11 -16.96 14.80
CA ASN A 13 3.32 -15.54 14.58
C ASN A 13 3.40 -15.20 13.08
N HIS A 14 3.08 -13.94 12.77
CA HIS A 14 3.27 -13.37 11.44
C HIS A 14 4.73 -13.03 11.16
N HIS A 15 5.21 -13.33 9.95
CA HIS A 15 6.43 -12.73 9.43
C HIS A 15 6.25 -12.31 7.95
N ALA A 16 6.41 -11.02 7.65
CA ALA A 16 6.16 -10.47 6.32
C ALA A 16 7.04 -11.13 5.23
N THR A 17 8.35 -11.31 5.49
CA THR A 17 9.28 -11.84 4.46
C THR A 17 9.80 -13.26 4.69
N GLU A 18 9.98 -13.68 5.95
CA GLU A 18 10.66 -14.93 6.31
C GLU A 18 9.73 -16.05 6.79
N HIS A 19 8.41 -15.93 6.62
CA HIS A 19 7.49 -17.01 6.98
C HIS A 19 7.88 -18.33 6.30
N GLN A 20 7.72 -19.43 7.03
CA GLN A 20 8.15 -20.77 6.59
C GLN A 20 6.99 -21.73 6.41
N VAL A 21 5.77 -21.29 6.70
CA VAL A 21 4.58 -22.15 6.72
C VAL A 21 3.41 -21.49 6.00
N GLU A 22 2.73 -22.30 5.19
CA GLU A 22 1.43 -22.00 4.59
C GLU A 22 0.36 -22.88 5.21
N TRP A 23 -0.79 -22.30 5.51
CA TRP A 23 -2.02 -23.03 5.79
C TRP A 23 -2.69 -23.53 4.51
N ARG A 24 -3.23 -24.75 4.55
CA ARG A 24 -4.04 -25.34 3.48
C ARG A 24 -5.28 -25.97 4.09
N LEU A 25 -6.44 -25.64 3.52
CA LEU A 25 -7.69 -26.27 3.90
C LEU A 25 -7.81 -27.62 3.19
N ASP A 26 -7.95 -28.69 3.97
CA ASP A 26 -8.33 -30.00 3.45
C ASP A 26 -9.81 -30.22 3.74
N THR A 27 -10.64 -30.11 2.71
CA THR A 27 -12.08 -30.26 2.83
C THR A 27 -12.52 -31.72 2.93
N ALA A 28 -11.72 -32.67 2.44
CA ALA A 28 -12.03 -34.09 2.54
C ALA A 28 -11.86 -34.56 3.98
N GLU A 29 -10.76 -34.17 4.61
CA GLU A 29 -10.45 -34.51 6.00
C GLU A 29 -10.97 -33.47 7.03
N SER A 30 -11.59 -32.39 6.54
CA SER A 30 -12.12 -31.28 7.35
C SER A 30 -11.11 -30.69 8.33
N CYS A 31 -9.86 -30.51 7.87
CA CYS A 31 -8.75 -30.06 8.70
C CYS A 31 -7.96 -28.92 8.04
N ILE A 32 -7.15 -28.26 8.87
CA ILE A 32 -6.17 -27.25 8.41
C ILE A 32 -4.79 -27.89 8.49
N ASN A 33 -4.12 -27.96 7.35
CA ASN A 33 -2.75 -28.42 7.23
C ASN A 33 -1.79 -27.24 7.26
N LEU A 34 -0.78 -27.31 8.13
CA LEU A 34 0.35 -26.38 8.15
C LEU A 34 1.52 -27.01 7.41
N VAL A 35 1.83 -26.48 6.23
CA VAL A 35 2.84 -27.03 5.33
C VAL A 35 4.07 -26.13 5.34
N ALA A 36 5.23 -26.70 5.68
CA ALA A 36 6.48 -25.99 5.58
C ALA A 36 6.85 -25.73 4.10
N THR A 37 7.17 -24.49 3.77
CA THR A 37 7.60 -24.05 2.43
C THR A 37 9.11 -24.04 2.27
N LYS A 38 9.85 -24.04 3.38
CA LYS A 38 11.31 -24.15 3.45
C LYS A 38 11.74 -24.95 4.68
N PRO A 39 12.99 -25.47 4.75
CA PRO A 39 13.48 -26.17 5.94
C PRO A 39 13.40 -25.31 7.20
N ILE A 40 13.01 -25.90 8.33
CA ILE A 40 12.89 -25.24 9.64
C ILE A 40 13.81 -25.96 10.62
N ALA A 41 14.76 -25.25 11.22
CA ALA A 41 15.70 -25.84 12.16
C ALA A 41 15.05 -26.14 13.52
N ALA A 42 15.57 -27.14 14.23
CA ALA A 42 15.12 -27.41 15.60
C ALA A 42 15.39 -26.20 16.51
N GLY A 43 14.35 -25.71 17.19
CA GLY A 43 14.41 -24.51 18.04
C GLY A 43 14.18 -23.20 17.28
N GLU A 44 14.04 -23.23 15.95
CA GLU A 44 13.60 -22.07 15.17
C GLU A 44 12.09 -21.83 15.39
N GLN A 45 11.72 -20.55 15.52
CA GLN A 45 10.31 -20.18 15.60
C GLN A 45 9.63 -20.43 14.25
N ILE A 46 8.46 -21.06 14.30
CA ILE A 46 7.60 -21.27 13.14
C ILE A 46 6.72 -20.04 12.95
N CYS A 47 6.83 -19.39 11.79
CA CYS A 47 6.02 -18.24 11.40
C CYS A 47 5.22 -18.54 10.12
N ALA A 48 4.02 -17.97 10.05
CA ALA A 48 3.17 -17.97 8.86
C ALA A 48 2.99 -16.54 8.33
N THR A 49 2.39 -16.39 7.16
CA THR A 49 1.79 -15.10 6.75
C THR A 49 0.35 -15.03 7.23
N TYR A 50 -0.09 -13.86 7.69
CA TYR A 50 -1.50 -13.62 8.01
C TYR A 50 -2.26 -13.11 6.78
N GLY A 51 -1.54 -12.78 5.70
CA GLY A 51 -2.02 -12.15 4.48
C GLY A 51 -1.21 -10.90 4.13
N ASP A 52 -1.44 -10.43 2.91
CA ASP A 52 -0.73 -9.31 2.29
C ASP A 52 -1.46 -8.00 2.62
N TYR A 53 -1.33 -7.55 3.86
CA TYR A 53 -1.98 -6.32 4.35
C TYR A 53 -0.97 -5.22 4.67
N GLY A 54 -1.39 -3.97 4.46
CA GLY A 54 -0.64 -2.81 4.94
C GLY A 54 -0.57 -2.71 6.46
N ASN A 55 0.35 -1.88 6.96
CA ASN A 55 0.59 -1.80 8.41
C ASN A 55 -0.59 -1.19 9.19
N ASP A 56 -1.51 -0.45 8.55
CA ASP A 56 -2.74 0.02 9.21
C ASP A 56 -3.58 -1.16 9.68
N PHE A 57 -3.69 -2.21 8.85
CA PHE A 57 -4.45 -3.40 9.19
C PHE A 57 -3.85 -4.13 10.38
N PHE A 58 -2.54 -4.40 10.31
CA PHE A 58 -1.82 -5.07 11.38
C PHE A 58 -1.85 -4.27 12.68
N PHE A 59 -1.69 -2.95 12.59
CA PHE A 59 -1.72 -2.08 13.75
C PHE A 59 -3.09 -2.07 14.42
N LEU A 60 -4.17 -1.87 13.65
CA LEU A 60 -5.52 -1.73 14.17
C LEU A 60 -6.16 -3.07 14.60
N HIS A 61 -5.92 -4.15 13.85
CA HIS A 61 -6.62 -5.43 14.05
C HIS A 61 -5.78 -6.48 14.78
N TYR A 62 -4.44 -6.38 14.72
CA TYR A 62 -3.54 -7.34 15.36
C TYR A 62 -2.65 -6.74 16.46
N GLY A 63 -2.63 -5.40 16.60
CA GLY A 63 -1.87 -4.73 17.66
C GLY A 63 -0.36 -4.78 17.48
N PHE A 64 0.15 -5.01 16.27
CA PHE A 64 1.57 -4.96 15.96
C PHE A 64 1.84 -4.31 14.58
N VAL A 65 3.09 -3.94 14.32
CA VAL A 65 3.53 -3.41 13.01
C VAL A 65 4.65 -4.31 12.50
N PRO A 66 4.43 -5.08 11.42
CA PRO A 66 5.47 -5.91 10.85
C PRO A 66 6.68 -5.08 10.38
N SER A 67 7.88 -5.60 10.66
CA SER A 67 9.10 -5.00 10.14
C SER A 67 9.25 -5.34 8.66
N LYS A 68 9.73 -4.37 7.87
CA LYS A 68 9.98 -4.55 6.42
C LYS A 68 8.77 -5.10 5.63
N ASN A 69 7.54 -4.75 6.05
CA ASN A 69 6.35 -5.11 5.31
C ASN A 69 6.38 -4.46 3.92
N MET A 70 6.35 -5.29 2.86
CA MET A 70 6.38 -4.83 1.47
C MET A 70 5.00 -4.40 0.97
N ASP A 71 3.94 -4.89 1.63
CA ASP A 71 2.55 -4.53 1.35
C ASP A 71 2.10 -3.29 2.15
N ASP A 72 3.01 -2.66 2.91
CA ASP A 72 2.70 -1.39 3.57
C ASP A 72 2.50 -0.28 2.54
N ASP A 73 1.53 0.58 2.79
CA ASP A 73 1.08 1.59 1.86
C ASP A 73 0.87 2.95 2.54
N VAL A 74 0.64 3.97 1.72
CA VAL A 74 0.20 5.29 2.14
C VAL A 74 -0.92 5.78 1.23
N ILE A 75 -1.90 6.46 1.80
CA ILE A 75 -2.92 7.18 1.04
C ILE A 75 -2.31 8.49 0.55
N LEU A 76 -2.32 8.70 -0.77
CA LEU A 76 -1.91 9.94 -1.41
C LEU A 76 -3.09 10.91 -1.56
N PHE A 77 -4.29 10.40 -1.85
CA PHE A 77 -5.53 11.19 -1.94
C PHE A 77 -6.70 10.38 -1.44
N ASP A 78 -7.70 11.00 -0.83
CA ASP A 78 -8.91 10.30 -0.40
C ASP A 78 -9.85 10.02 -1.58
N THR A 79 -9.83 10.88 -2.61
CA THR A 79 -10.72 10.77 -3.77
C THR A 79 -10.04 11.19 -5.09
N GLY A 80 -10.61 10.74 -6.21
CA GLY A 80 -10.12 11.15 -7.53
C GLY A 80 -10.35 12.64 -7.80
N THR A 81 -11.42 13.20 -7.24
CA THR A 81 -11.70 14.64 -7.28
C THR A 81 -10.60 15.44 -6.58
N GLU A 82 -10.14 14.97 -5.41
CA GLU A 82 -9.03 15.59 -4.70
C GLU A 82 -7.72 15.51 -5.50
N ALA A 83 -7.42 14.33 -6.08
CA ALA A 83 -6.23 14.13 -6.91
C ALA A 83 -6.19 15.08 -8.12
N VAL A 84 -7.32 15.19 -8.83
CA VAL A 84 -7.46 16.09 -9.99
C VAL A 84 -7.41 17.56 -9.57
N ALA A 85 -8.04 17.93 -8.46
CA ALA A 85 -7.99 19.30 -7.95
C ALA A 85 -6.57 19.70 -7.53
N TRP A 86 -5.84 18.80 -6.86
CA TRP A 86 -4.43 19.01 -6.52
C TRP A 86 -3.59 19.21 -7.79
N TYR A 87 -3.76 18.36 -8.81
CA TYR A 87 -3.01 18.47 -10.05
C TYR A 87 -3.32 19.78 -10.80
N ARG A 88 -4.59 20.21 -10.79
CA ARG A 88 -5.01 21.50 -11.36
C ARG A 88 -4.27 22.67 -10.71
N GLU A 89 -4.24 22.71 -9.37
CA GLU A 89 -3.66 23.84 -8.63
C GLU A 89 -2.13 23.86 -8.63
N THR A 90 -1.49 22.70 -8.71
CA THR A 90 -0.03 22.55 -8.58
C THR A 90 0.70 22.39 -9.91
N VAL A 91 0.01 21.97 -10.97
CA VAL A 91 0.63 21.70 -12.28
C VAL A 91 -0.04 22.52 -13.38
N LEU A 92 -1.37 22.43 -13.55
CA LEU A 92 -2.05 23.09 -14.67
C LEU A 92 -2.06 24.61 -14.54
N LYS A 93 -2.04 25.14 -13.31
CA LYS A 93 -1.97 26.58 -13.05
C LYS A 93 -0.76 27.25 -13.72
N GLU A 94 0.33 26.51 -13.90
CA GLU A 94 1.56 26.98 -14.55
C GLU A 94 1.57 26.70 -16.07
N ALA A 95 0.63 25.89 -16.57
CA ALA A 95 0.59 25.47 -17.96
C ALA A 95 -0.29 26.41 -18.82
N SER A 96 0.34 27.41 -19.43
CA SER A 96 -0.35 28.35 -20.34
C SER A 96 -0.80 27.66 -21.63
N GLY A 97 -2.02 27.96 -22.10
CA GLY A 97 -2.51 27.55 -23.43
C GLY A 97 -3.17 26.17 -23.48
N LEU A 98 -3.32 25.50 -22.33
CA LEU A 98 -4.09 24.26 -22.20
C LEU A 98 -5.50 24.54 -21.65
N ASP A 99 -6.48 23.76 -22.11
CA ASP A 99 -7.83 23.79 -21.55
C ASP A 99 -7.87 22.95 -20.26
N ALA A 100 -7.60 23.61 -19.12
CA ALA A 100 -7.54 22.95 -17.83
C ALA A 100 -8.85 22.25 -17.44
N GLU A 101 -10.00 22.79 -17.85
CA GLU A 101 -11.31 22.22 -17.50
C GLU A 101 -11.55 20.93 -18.29
N ALA A 102 -11.29 20.94 -19.60
CA ALA A 102 -11.37 19.73 -20.42
C ALA A 102 -10.39 18.65 -19.94
N LEU A 103 -9.17 19.03 -19.56
CA LEU A 103 -8.17 18.10 -19.02
C LEU A 103 -8.63 17.47 -17.69
N CYS A 104 -9.15 18.28 -16.75
CA CYS A 104 -9.67 17.78 -15.48
C CYS A 104 -10.85 16.83 -15.69
N ALA A 105 -11.78 17.17 -16.60
CA ALA A 105 -12.91 16.31 -16.93
C ALA A 105 -12.48 14.97 -17.55
N ALA A 106 -11.46 14.99 -18.42
CA ALA A 106 -10.89 13.78 -19.02
C ALA A 106 -10.22 12.88 -17.95
N ALA A 107 -9.44 13.48 -17.05
CA ALA A 107 -8.79 12.76 -15.96
C ALA A 107 -9.80 12.12 -14.99
N LEU A 108 -10.86 12.84 -14.59
CA LEU A 108 -11.93 12.27 -13.77
C LEU A 108 -12.67 11.12 -14.48
N SER A 109 -12.90 11.26 -15.78
CA SER A 109 -13.50 10.19 -16.58
C SER A 109 -12.58 8.96 -16.64
N ALA A 110 -11.25 9.15 -16.68
CA ALA A 110 -10.29 8.05 -16.62
C ALA A 110 -10.34 7.31 -15.28
N VAL A 111 -10.36 8.06 -14.16
CA VAL A 111 -10.56 7.51 -12.82
C VAL A 111 -11.83 6.66 -12.74
N GLN A 112 -12.96 7.17 -13.25
CA GLN A 112 -14.25 6.48 -13.20
C GLN A 112 -14.25 5.18 -14.02
N ARG A 113 -13.65 5.19 -15.21
CA ARG A 113 -13.52 3.98 -16.04
C ARG A 113 -12.67 2.92 -15.34
N GLU A 114 -11.58 3.34 -14.71
CA GLU A 114 -10.66 2.44 -14.03
C GLU A 114 -11.30 1.84 -12.78
N GLN A 115 -12.00 2.66 -11.98
CA GLN A 115 -12.81 2.20 -10.87
C GLN A 115 -13.84 1.14 -11.30
N ALA A 116 -14.60 1.41 -12.36
CA ALA A 116 -15.60 0.47 -12.87
C ALA A 116 -14.98 -0.85 -13.37
N ARG A 117 -13.78 -0.79 -13.96
CA ARG A 117 -13.03 -1.98 -14.39
C ARG A 117 -12.63 -2.85 -13.19
N MET A 118 -12.11 -2.22 -12.13
CA MET A 118 -11.72 -2.92 -10.90
C MET A 118 -12.91 -3.57 -10.21
N GLU A 119 -14.03 -2.85 -10.08
CA GLU A 119 -15.28 -3.38 -9.52
C GLU A 119 -15.81 -4.58 -10.31
N ALA A 120 -15.72 -4.54 -11.64
CA ALA A 120 -16.12 -5.67 -12.49
C ALA A 120 -15.22 -6.90 -12.27
N LEU A 121 -13.90 -6.71 -12.18
CA LEU A 121 -12.95 -7.80 -11.90
C LEU A 121 -13.15 -8.39 -10.51
N GLU A 122 -13.44 -7.56 -9.51
CA GLU A 122 -13.72 -8.05 -8.17
C GLU A 122 -15.01 -8.87 -8.13
N ALA A 123 -16.09 -8.38 -8.77
CA ALA A 123 -17.35 -9.12 -8.88
C ALA A 123 -17.17 -10.47 -9.60
N GLU A 124 -16.34 -10.52 -10.65
CA GLU A 124 -16.00 -11.76 -11.34
C GLU A 124 -15.21 -12.72 -10.43
N ALA A 125 -14.19 -12.22 -9.71
CA ALA A 125 -13.40 -13.02 -8.78
C ALA A 125 -14.25 -13.56 -7.61
N GLU A 126 -15.18 -12.76 -7.08
CA GLU A 126 -16.13 -13.21 -6.04
C GLU A 126 -17.05 -14.33 -6.54
N ALA A 127 -17.47 -14.26 -7.81
CA ALA A 127 -18.30 -15.30 -8.40
C ALA A 127 -17.55 -16.64 -8.58
N LEU A 128 -16.22 -16.61 -8.72
CA LEU A 128 -15.38 -17.79 -8.94
C LEU A 128 -14.93 -18.47 -7.63
N ASP A 129 -14.62 -17.72 -6.57
CA ASP A 129 -13.78 -18.22 -5.47
C ASP A 129 -14.51 -18.62 -4.17
N GLY A 130 -15.85 -18.64 -4.12
CA GLY A 130 -16.60 -19.33 -3.05
C GLY A 130 -16.36 -18.88 -1.59
N GLY A 131 -15.56 -17.84 -1.33
CA GLY A 131 -15.60 -17.07 -0.09
C GLY A 131 -14.48 -17.24 0.95
N TRP A 132 -13.21 -17.39 0.55
CA TRP A 132 -12.10 -17.03 1.46
C TRP A 132 -11.05 -16.16 0.77
N LYS A 133 -11.34 -14.87 0.62
CA LYS A 133 -10.31 -13.84 0.62
C LYS A 133 -10.03 -13.52 2.09
N GLY A 134 -8.76 -13.57 2.51
CA GLY A 134 -8.37 -13.20 3.86
C GLY A 134 -8.98 -11.85 4.22
N GLY A 135 -9.94 -11.85 5.16
CA GLY A 135 -10.60 -10.66 5.70
C GLY A 135 -11.21 -9.71 4.65
N PRO A 136 -11.94 -8.68 5.10
CA PRO A 136 -12.01 -7.46 4.32
C PRO A 136 -10.58 -6.91 4.23
N ARG A 137 -10.06 -6.71 3.01
CA ARG A 137 -8.97 -5.73 2.83
C ARG A 137 -9.50 -4.44 3.42
N PRO A 138 -8.87 -3.86 4.45
CA PRO A 138 -9.39 -2.67 5.10
C PRO A 138 -9.59 -1.59 4.04
N SER A 139 -10.85 -1.22 3.86
CA SER A 139 -11.38 -0.15 3.01
C SER A 139 -10.46 0.31 1.87
N GLU A 140 -10.85 -0.05 0.65
CA GLU A 140 -10.41 0.48 -0.64
C GLU A 140 -10.71 1.99 -0.84
N THR A 141 -10.67 2.76 0.24
CA THR A 141 -10.86 4.20 0.23
C THR A 141 -9.51 4.86 -0.04
N GLY A 142 -9.51 5.82 -0.95
CA GLY A 142 -8.32 6.58 -1.32
C GLY A 142 -7.43 5.92 -2.37
N PHE A 143 -6.54 6.73 -2.91
CA PHE A 143 -5.56 6.45 -3.95
C PHE A 143 -4.22 6.26 -3.26
N ARG A 144 -3.67 5.05 -3.34
CA ARG A 144 -2.51 4.65 -2.53
C ARG A 144 -1.23 4.50 -3.33
N ALA A 145 -0.11 4.51 -2.61
CA ALA A 145 1.16 3.99 -3.10
C ALA A 145 1.70 2.95 -2.10
N VAL A 146 2.09 1.80 -2.62
CA VAL A 146 2.60 0.65 -1.86
C VAL A 146 4.11 0.68 -1.87
N ARG A 147 4.74 0.21 -0.78
CA ARG A 147 6.19 0.21 -0.60
C ARG A 147 6.94 -0.50 -1.72
N SER A 148 6.37 -1.57 -2.28
CA SER A 148 6.92 -2.29 -3.44
C SER A 148 6.91 -1.49 -4.75
N GLY A 149 6.36 -0.27 -4.75
CA GLY A 149 6.39 0.67 -5.86
C GLY A 149 5.11 0.75 -6.67
N GLN A 150 4.12 -0.12 -6.41
CA GLN A 150 2.82 0.02 -7.06
C GLN A 150 2.12 1.30 -6.61
N VAL A 151 1.62 2.06 -7.58
CA VAL A 151 0.74 3.20 -7.38
C VAL A 151 -0.64 2.81 -7.87
N ASP A 152 -1.68 3.30 -7.19
CA ASP A 152 -3.08 3.06 -7.53
C ASP A 152 -3.35 3.29 -9.02
N GLU A 153 -3.92 2.28 -9.69
CA GLU A 153 -4.15 2.28 -11.14
C GLU A 153 -5.09 3.41 -11.55
N ARG A 154 -6.04 3.79 -10.69
CA ARG A 154 -6.96 4.92 -10.94
C ARG A 154 -6.21 6.24 -10.91
N LEU A 155 -5.21 6.38 -10.02
CA LEU A 155 -4.35 7.58 -9.98
C LEU A 155 -3.56 7.68 -11.28
N MET A 156 -2.91 6.58 -11.66
CA MET A 156 -2.09 6.51 -12.86
C MET A 156 -2.91 6.81 -14.11
N ALA A 157 -4.12 6.25 -14.24
CA ALA A 157 -5.03 6.56 -15.36
C ALA A 157 -5.37 8.06 -15.45
N ALA A 158 -5.55 8.74 -14.32
CA ALA A 158 -5.80 10.19 -14.29
C ALA A 158 -4.55 10.97 -14.75
N LEU A 159 -3.37 10.63 -14.24
CA LEU A 159 -2.10 11.27 -14.57
C LEU A 159 -1.69 11.04 -16.03
N ASP A 160 -1.91 9.84 -16.55
CA ASP A 160 -1.69 9.50 -17.96
C ASP A 160 -2.65 10.26 -18.88
N SER A 161 -3.88 10.51 -18.43
CA SER A 161 -4.82 11.37 -19.15
C SER A 161 -4.31 12.81 -19.27
N PHE A 162 -3.64 13.35 -18.24
CA PHE A 162 -3.00 14.67 -18.33
C PHE A 162 -1.81 14.67 -19.29
N LYS A 163 -0.91 13.67 -19.21
CA LYS A 163 0.22 13.51 -20.14
C LYS A 163 -0.27 13.43 -21.59
N SER A 164 -1.28 12.60 -21.85
CA SER A 164 -1.90 12.45 -23.18
C SER A 164 -2.58 13.73 -23.69
N GLY A 165 -3.07 14.55 -22.77
CA GLY A 165 -3.62 15.88 -23.06
C GLY A 165 -2.57 16.97 -23.30
N GLY A 166 -1.28 16.61 -23.37
CA GLY A 166 -0.18 17.53 -23.69
C GLY A 166 0.47 18.19 -22.49
N VAL A 167 0.15 17.77 -21.26
CA VAL A 167 0.85 18.27 -20.06
C VAL A 167 2.24 17.63 -19.99
N PRO A 168 3.34 18.42 -19.88
CA PRO A 168 4.70 17.89 -20.00
C PRO A 168 5.20 17.14 -18.75
N LEU A 169 4.49 17.25 -17.62
CA LEU A 169 4.91 16.62 -16.37
C LEU A 169 4.73 15.10 -16.44
N HIS A 170 5.78 14.34 -16.11
CA HIS A 170 5.71 12.89 -16.04
C HIS A 170 4.74 12.42 -14.93
N PRO A 171 3.87 11.42 -15.17
CA PRO A 171 2.96 10.84 -14.17
C PRO A 171 3.68 10.46 -12.88
N LEU A 172 4.78 9.71 -12.99
CA LEU A 172 5.56 9.31 -11.81
C LEU A 172 6.21 10.50 -11.10
N GLU A 173 6.55 11.58 -11.80
CA GLU A 173 7.04 12.80 -11.15
C GLU A 173 5.92 13.52 -10.39
N ALA A 174 4.68 13.47 -10.88
CA ALA A 174 3.53 13.97 -10.14
C ALA A 174 3.30 13.15 -8.85
N VAL A 175 3.44 11.82 -8.91
CA VAL A 175 3.40 10.96 -7.71
C VAL A 175 4.50 11.36 -6.72
N ARG A 176 5.74 11.55 -7.19
CA ARG A 176 6.86 12.00 -6.32
C ARG A 176 6.56 13.31 -5.62
N ARG A 177 6.07 14.32 -6.36
CA ARG A 177 5.66 15.62 -5.79
C ARG A 177 4.61 15.43 -4.71
N ARG A 178 3.60 14.59 -4.95
CA ARG A 178 2.59 14.31 -3.94
C ARG A 178 3.16 13.59 -2.72
N CYS A 179 4.08 12.65 -2.89
CA CYS A 179 4.75 12.01 -1.76
C CYS A 179 5.52 13.01 -0.89
N VAL A 180 6.16 14.02 -1.51
CA VAL A 180 6.80 15.13 -0.78
C VAL A 180 5.77 15.93 0.01
N ASP A 181 4.64 16.28 -0.59
CA ASP A 181 3.56 16.99 0.11
C ASP A 181 3.09 16.19 1.32
N VAL A 182 2.81 14.89 1.17
CA VAL A 182 2.37 14.02 2.27
C VAL A 182 3.46 13.91 3.34
N MET A 183 4.73 13.80 2.96
CA MET A 183 5.86 13.78 3.91
C MET A 183 5.92 15.06 4.76
N ASN A 184 5.66 16.22 4.15
CA ASN A 184 5.72 17.51 4.84
C ASN A 184 4.59 17.71 5.87
N HIS A 185 3.56 16.85 5.89
CA HIS A 185 2.52 16.87 6.93
C HIS A 185 2.92 16.12 8.20
N PHE A 186 4.06 15.43 8.24
CA PHE A 186 4.56 14.81 9.46
C PHE A 186 5.32 15.83 10.32
N ASP A 187 5.04 15.84 11.63
CA ASP A 187 5.70 16.72 12.60
C ASP A 187 7.17 16.36 12.88
N SER A 188 7.70 15.30 12.26
CA SER A 188 9.08 14.85 12.47
C SER A 188 9.65 14.18 11.23
N SER A 189 10.98 14.06 11.18
CA SER A 189 11.68 13.37 10.11
C SER A 189 11.73 11.84 10.32
N PRO A 190 12.06 11.05 9.28
CA PRO A 190 12.36 9.62 9.44
C PRO A 190 13.55 9.36 10.38
N GLU A 191 14.58 10.19 10.32
CA GLU A 191 15.80 10.08 11.14
C GLU A 191 15.51 10.32 12.62
N GLU A 192 14.65 11.30 12.92
CA GLU A 192 14.19 11.58 14.28
C GLU A 192 13.43 10.38 14.87
N ASP A 193 12.54 9.78 14.09
CA ASP A 193 11.78 8.60 14.52
C ASP A 193 12.69 7.38 14.75
N ALA A 194 13.65 7.17 13.86
CA ALA A 194 14.63 6.10 13.97
C ALA A 194 15.56 6.29 15.19
N ALA A 195 15.96 7.53 15.47
CA ALA A 195 16.77 7.87 16.65
C ALA A 195 16.00 7.58 17.95
N LEU A 196 14.72 7.97 18.01
CA LEU A 196 13.85 7.68 19.16
C LEU A 196 13.66 6.18 19.41
N LEU A 197 13.56 5.38 18.35
CA LEU A 197 13.49 3.92 18.46
C LEU A 197 14.81 3.27 18.92
N SER A 198 15.93 3.94 18.67
CA SER A 198 17.28 3.45 19.01
C SER A 198 17.73 3.88 20.42
N ASP A 199 17.06 4.85 21.04
CA ASP A 199 17.41 5.36 22.38
C ASP A 199 16.95 4.42 23.52
N GLY A 200 17.66 3.30 23.65
CA GLY A 200 18.06 2.68 24.93
C GLY A 200 17.00 2.30 25.97
N GLY A 201 15.71 2.34 25.68
CA GLY A 201 14.64 1.90 26.60
C GLY A 201 13.85 3.02 27.30
N LYS A 202 13.92 4.27 26.83
CA LYS A 202 13.11 5.37 27.41
C LYS A 202 11.63 5.31 26.99
N LEU A 203 11.31 4.64 25.89
CA LEU A 203 9.94 4.53 25.37
C LEU A 203 9.25 3.27 25.89
N SER A 204 7.97 3.41 26.25
CA SER A 204 7.09 2.25 26.48
C SER A 204 6.88 1.47 25.18
N ASP A 205 6.44 0.21 25.29
CA ASP A 205 6.24 -0.62 24.10
C ASP A 205 5.13 -0.09 23.18
N SER A 206 4.09 0.51 23.76
CA SER A 206 3.06 1.21 22.97
C SER A 206 3.61 2.41 22.21
N MET A 207 4.53 3.17 22.81
CA MET A 207 5.20 4.29 22.12
C MET A 207 6.14 3.77 21.03
N LYS A 208 6.89 2.69 21.28
CA LYS A 208 7.71 2.05 20.24
C LYS A 208 6.84 1.57 19.07
N LEU A 209 5.68 1.00 19.34
CA LEU A 209 4.75 0.55 18.32
C LEU A 209 4.25 1.72 17.46
N LEU A 210 3.82 2.82 18.09
CA LEU A 210 3.41 4.04 17.38
C LEU A 210 4.54 4.64 16.55
N MET A 211 5.76 4.69 17.09
CA MET A 211 6.93 5.19 16.36
C MET A 211 7.29 4.30 15.17
N ARG A 212 7.19 2.97 15.30
CA ARG A 212 7.39 2.05 14.17
C ARG A 212 6.33 2.24 13.09
N TYR A 213 5.07 2.41 13.48
CA TYR A 213 4.00 2.70 12.54
C TYR A 213 4.28 4.00 11.77
N ARG A 214 4.56 5.10 12.48
CA ARG A 214 4.84 6.41 11.87
C ARG A 214 6.06 6.36 10.95
N LEU A 215 7.16 5.75 11.41
CA LEU A 215 8.36 5.57 10.61
C LEU A 215 8.07 4.72 9.36
N GLY A 216 7.28 3.65 9.50
CA GLY A 216 6.84 2.81 8.39
C GLY A 216 6.24 3.63 7.25
N LYS A 217 5.25 4.47 7.54
CA LYS A 217 4.60 5.35 6.55
C LYS A 217 5.57 6.28 5.83
N LYS A 218 6.54 6.85 6.55
CA LYS A 218 7.58 7.69 5.93
C LYS A 218 8.52 6.89 5.04
N VAL A 219 8.88 5.67 5.46
CA VAL A 219 9.71 4.77 4.66
C VAL A 219 8.99 4.37 3.37
N VAL A 220 7.67 4.15 3.39
CA VAL A 220 6.88 3.93 2.17
C VAL A 220 7.03 5.12 1.22
N LEU A 221 6.77 6.35 1.69
CA LEU A 221 6.92 7.56 0.88
C LEU A 221 8.32 7.70 0.27
N LEU A 222 9.37 7.53 1.07
CA LEU A 222 10.76 7.58 0.59
C LEU A 222 11.04 6.51 -0.48
N THR A 223 10.56 5.30 -0.26
CA THR A 223 10.78 4.17 -1.18
C THR A 223 10.06 4.42 -2.50
N VAL A 224 8.79 4.83 -2.46
CA VAL A 224 8.00 5.17 -3.66
C VAL A 224 8.66 6.31 -4.43
N MET A 225 9.14 7.35 -3.73
CA MET A 225 9.83 8.46 -4.37
C MET A 225 11.08 8.03 -5.13
N GLU A 226 11.87 7.12 -4.56
CA GLU A 226 13.08 6.61 -5.21
C GLU A 226 12.76 5.66 -6.37
N LEU A 227 11.79 4.75 -6.19
CA LEU A 227 11.37 3.84 -7.27
C LEU A 227 10.79 4.59 -8.47
N CYS A 228 9.99 5.64 -8.23
CA CYS A 228 9.49 6.51 -9.30
C CYS A 228 10.63 7.21 -10.04
N LYS A 229 11.67 7.66 -9.32
CA LYS A 229 12.84 8.30 -9.92
C LYS A 229 13.58 7.33 -10.85
N ILE A 230 13.89 6.13 -10.35
CA ILE A 230 14.57 5.09 -11.11
C ILE A 230 13.78 4.75 -12.38
N ALA A 231 12.47 4.55 -12.26
CA ALA A 231 11.61 4.24 -13.40
C ALA A 231 11.62 5.35 -14.48
N ILE A 232 11.62 6.64 -14.07
CA ILE A 232 11.73 7.76 -15.01
C ILE A 232 13.09 7.74 -15.72
N GLU A 233 14.18 7.51 -14.99
CA GLU A 233 15.54 7.45 -15.56
C GLU A 233 15.67 6.29 -16.57
N GLU A 234 15.12 5.11 -16.26
CA GLU A 234 15.10 3.95 -17.15
C GLU A 234 14.23 4.14 -18.41
N GLU A 235 13.19 4.98 -18.36
CA GLU A 235 12.39 5.33 -19.54
C GLU A 235 13.14 6.28 -20.49
N VAL A 236 13.99 7.17 -19.95
CA VAL A 236 14.76 8.13 -20.75
C VAL A 236 15.94 7.47 -21.47
N GLU A 237 16.48 6.37 -20.93
CA GLU A 237 17.58 5.62 -21.54
C GLU A 237 17.15 4.68 -22.69
N LYS A 238 15.85 4.50 -22.92
CA LYS A 238 15.28 3.65 -23.99
C LYS A 238 14.93 4.44 -25.25
#